data_AF-A0A3C1WPB6-F1
#
_entry.id   AF-A0A3C1WPB6-F1
#
_cell.length_a   1.000
_cell.length_b   1.000
_cell.length_c   1.000
_cell.angle_alpha   90.00
_cell.angle_beta   90.00
_cell.angle_gamma   90.00
#
_symmetry.space_group_name_H-M   'P 1'
#
loop_
_entity.id
_entity.type
_entity.pdbx_description
1 polymer ?
#
loop_
_entity_poly.entity_id
_entity_poly.type
_entity_poly.pdbx_seq_one_letter_code
_entity_poly.pdbx_strand_id
1 'polypeptide(L)' 'EFGSIAVGKKANLILTKNISSLASIPYFFGRDSIDRVIVNGI' A
#
# COMPACT_ATOMS: atom_id res chain seq x y z
N GLU A 1 10.23 1.01 12.69
CA GLU A 1 9.62 2.20 12.04
C GLU A 1 8.60 1.85 10.97
N PHE A 2 8.74 0.71 10.27
CA PHE A 2 7.83 0.27 9.20
C PHE A 2 7.28 -1.15 9.46
N GLY A 3 6.37 -1.61 8.59
CA GLY A 3 5.88 -3.00 8.59
C GLY A 3 4.62 -3.26 9.43
N SER A 4 4.11 -2.26 10.14
CA SER A 4 2.80 -2.34 10.81
C SER A 4 2.11 -0.98 10.87
N ILE A 5 0.78 -1.02 10.95
CA ILE A 5 -0.07 0.17 11.09
C ILE A 5 -0.50 0.25 12.56
N ALA A 6 0.09 1.18 13.30
CA ALA A 6 -0.21 1.42 14.71
C ALA A 6 0.09 2.87 15.07
N VAL A 7 -0.53 3.37 16.14
CA VAL A 7 -0.31 4.73 16.64
C VAL A 7 1.18 4.92 16.99
N GLY A 8 1.75 6.06 16.61
CA GLY A 8 3.17 6.39 16.84
C GLY A 8 4.14 5.81 15.80
N LYS A 9 3.67 5.10 14.78
CA LYS A 9 4.50 4.66 13.63
C LYS A 9 4.53 5.72 12.53
N LYS A 10 5.60 5.73 11.72
CA LYS A 10 5.69 6.58 10.53
C LYS A 10 4.59 6.19 9.54
N ALA A 11 3.85 7.18 9.05
CA ALA A 11 2.76 6.98 8.10
C ALA A 11 3.31 6.76 6.67
N ASN A 12 3.87 5.57 6.45
CA ASN A 12 4.32 5.11 5.13
C ASN A 12 3.36 4.03 4.65
N LEU A 13 2.47 4.40 3.74
CA LEU A 13 1.35 3.56 3.32
C LEU A 13 1.26 3.53 1.79
N ILE A 14 0.84 2.39 1.25
CA ILE A 14 0.49 2.25 -0.15
C ILE A 14 -1.01 1.93 -0.19
N LEU A 15 -1.77 2.79 -0.84
CA LEU A 15 -3.18 2.58 -1.12
C LEU A 15 -3.30 1.96 -2.51
N THR A 16 -3.96 0.82 -2.58
CA THR A 16 -4.22 0.12 -3.83
C THR A 16 -5.53 0.59 -4.43
N LYS A 17 -5.67 0.45 -5.75
CA LYS A 17 -6.98 0.55 -6.40
C LYS A 17 -7.91 -0.53 -5.84
N ASN A 18 -9.21 -0.42 -6.07
CA ASN A 18 -10.15 -1.45 -5.66
C ASN A 18 -9.79 -2.79 -6.31
N ILE A 19 -9.19 -3.69 -5.53
CA ILE A 19 -8.76 -5.03 -5.93
C ILE A 19 -9.47 -6.05 -5.05
N SER A 20 -9.82 -7.20 -5.63
CA SER A 20 -10.58 -8.23 -4.94
C SER A 20 -9.82 -8.92 -3.81
N SER A 21 -8.48 -8.91 -3.85
CA SER A 21 -7.64 -9.48 -2.79
C SER A 21 -6.21 -8.91 -2.84
N LEU A 22 -5.63 -8.61 -1.68
CA LEU A 22 -4.22 -8.20 -1.57
C LEU A 22 -3.26 -9.32 -2.04
N ALA A 23 -3.66 -10.58 -1.90
CA ALA A 23 -2.84 -11.73 -2.32
C ALA A 23 -2.66 -11.79 -3.85
N SER A 24 -3.44 -11.03 -4.61
CA SER A 24 -3.34 -10.97 -6.07
C SER A 24 -2.24 -10.02 -6.56
N ILE A 25 -1.76 -9.10 -5.72
CA ILE A 25 -0.75 -8.08 -6.09
C ILE A 25 0.49 -8.69 -6.75
N PRO A 26 1.08 -9.80 -6.24
CA PRO A 26 2.26 -10.40 -6.86
C PRO A 26 2.01 -10.98 -8.25
N TYR A 27 0.74 -11.22 -8.64
CA TYR A 27 0.39 -11.85 -9.91
C TYR A 27 -0.15 -10.84 -10.94
N PHE A 28 -0.45 -9.60 -10.53
CA PHE A 28 -0.90 -8.51 -11.40
C PHE A 28 0.27 -7.82 -12.12
N PHE A 29 1.03 -8.61 -12.90
CA PHE A 29 2.14 -8.08 -13.68
C PHE A 29 1.68 -7.22 -14.85
N GLY A 30 2.44 -6.16 -15.16
CA GLY A 30 2.17 -5.26 -16.29
C GLY A 30 0.95 -4.35 -16.10
N ARG A 31 0.39 -4.29 -14.89
CA ARG A 31 -0.72 -3.41 -14.52
C ARG A 31 -0.34 -2.59 -13.29
N ASP A 32 -0.77 -1.34 -13.28
CA ASP A 32 -0.62 -0.48 -12.12
C ASP A 32 -1.76 -0.72 -11.13
N SER A 33 -1.41 -1.30 -9.98
CA SER A 33 -2.33 -1.64 -8.89
C SER A 33 -2.38 -0.57 -7.79
N ILE A 34 -1.54 0.46 -7.88
CA ILE A 34 -1.35 1.48 -6.85
C ILE A 34 -2.22 2.69 -7.18
N ASP A 35 -2.97 3.18 -6.20
CA ASP A 35 -3.75 4.42 -6.35
C ASP A 35 -3.01 5.61 -5.76
N ARG A 36 -2.44 5.43 -4.56
CA ARG A 36 -1.69 6.49 -3.87
C ARG A 36 -0.56 5.90 -3.05
N VAL A 37 0.55 6.63 -3.00
CA VAL A 37 1.65 6.37 -2.07
C VAL A 37 1.70 7.53 -1.08
N ILE A 38 1.77 7.20 0.21
CA ILE A 38 1.90 8.16 1.30
C ILE A 38 3.26 7.91 1.96
N VAL A 39 4.08 8.95 2.09
CA VAL A 39 5.41 8.88 2.70
C VAL A 39 5.52 9.94 3.78
N ASN A 40 5.82 9.51 5.00
CA ASN A 40 5.87 10.34 6.20
C ASN A 40 4.57 11.16 6.42
N GLY A 41 3.43 10.60 5.98
CA GLY A 41 2.11 11.24 6.10
C GLY A 41 1.74 12.22 4.98
N ILE A 42 2.58 12.35 3.94
CA ILE A 42 2.34 13.19 2.75
C ILE A 42 2.03 12.32 1.54
#